data_AF-A0A537WMY1-F1
#
_entry.id   AF-A0A537WMY1-F1
#
_cell.length_a   1.000
_cell.length_b   1.000
_cell.length_c   1.000
_cell.angle_alpha   90.00
_cell.angle_beta   90.00
_cell.angle_gamma   90.00
#
_symmetry.space_group_name_H-M   'P 1'
#
loop_
_entity.id
_entity.type
_entity.pdbx_description
1 polymer ?
#
loop_
_entity_poly.entity_id
_entity_poly.type
_entity_poly.pdbx_seq_one_letter_code
_entity_poly.pdbx_strand_id
1 'polypeptide(L)' 'MTGSHIRPGPKRRGYDGTVPMKVLLAAPRGYCAGVERAVEAVEAALAKHGAPVYVRKQIVHNLHV' A
#
# COMPACT_ATOMS: atom_id res chain seq x y z
N MET A 1 -2.99 -25.48 -38.86
CA MET A 1 -1.61 -24.96 -38.73
C MET A 1 -1.56 -23.48 -39.13
N THR A 2 -2.36 -22.61 -38.49
CA THR A 2 -2.33 -21.16 -38.75
C THR A 2 -1.70 -20.49 -37.53
N GLY A 3 -0.44 -20.08 -37.70
CA GLY A 3 0.39 -19.52 -36.65
C GLY A 3 -0.25 -18.30 -35.99
N SER A 4 -0.29 -18.33 -34.67
CA SER A 4 -0.70 -17.24 -33.80
C SER A 4 0.18 -16.01 -34.04
N HIS A 5 -0.42 -14.95 -34.57
CA HIS A 5 0.19 -13.63 -34.68
C HIS A 5 0.38 -13.03 -33.27
N ILE A 6 1.52 -13.32 -32.64
CA ILE A 6 1.92 -12.70 -31.37
C ILE A 6 2.20 -11.22 -31.65
N ARG A 7 1.32 -10.33 -31.18
CA ARG A 7 1.56 -8.89 -31.23
C ARG A 7 2.74 -8.55 -30.30
N PRO A 8 3.77 -7.83 -30.78
CA PRO A 8 4.86 -7.40 -29.91
C PRO A 8 4.31 -6.43 -28.86
N GLY A 9 4.48 -6.76 -27.59
CA GLY A 9 4.15 -5.87 -26.48
C GLY A 9 4.97 -4.57 -26.55
N PRO A 10 4.47 -3.46 -25.98
CA PRO A 10 5.18 -2.18 -26.02
C PRO A 10 6.57 -2.35 -25.39
N LYS A 11 7.62 -2.00 -26.14
CA LYS A 11 9.00 -2.02 -25.64
C LYS A 11 9.09 -1.16 -24.38
N ARG A 12 9.42 -1.76 -23.23
CA ARG A 12 9.72 -1.01 -22.00
C ARG A 12 10.91 -0.10 -22.31
N ARG A 13 10.67 1.20 -22.41
CA ARG A 13 11.70 2.20 -22.63
C ARG A 13 12.57 2.22 -21.35
N GLY A 14 13.82 1.79 -21.46
CA GLY A 14 14.79 1.87 -20.36
C GLY A 14 15.08 3.33 -20.00
N TYR A 15 15.40 3.57 -18.73
CA TYR A 15 15.73 4.90 -18.20
C TYR A 15 17.23 5.21 -18.44
N ASP A 16 17.55 6.27 -19.19
CA ASP A 16 18.93 6.70 -19.47
C ASP A 16 19.42 7.82 -18.54
N GLY A 17 18.65 8.18 -17.49
CA GLY A 17 19.06 9.19 -16.51
C GLY A 17 19.00 10.63 -17.00
N THR A 18 18.73 10.87 -18.29
CA THR A 18 18.82 12.21 -18.91
C THR A 18 17.46 12.90 -19.08
N VAL A 19 16.35 12.16 -18.95
CA VAL A 19 14.99 12.70 -19.07
C VAL A 19 14.29 12.71 -17.70
N PRO A 20 13.75 13.85 -17.22
CA PRO A 20 13.04 13.89 -15.95
C PRO A 20 11.82 12.97 -15.98
N MET A 21 11.82 11.93 -15.16
CA MET A 21 10.69 11.00 -15.05
C MET A 21 9.52 11.65 -14.33
N LYS A 22 8.35 11.65 -14.98
CA LYS A 22 7.10 12.04 -14.34
C LYS A 22 6.61 10.89 -13.45
N VAL A 23 6.69 11.07 -12.13
CA VAL A 23 6.08 10.16 -11.16
C VAL A 23 4.57 10.36 -11.18
N LEU A 24 3.82 9.28 -11.42
CA LEU A 24 2.36 9.29 -11.33
C LEU A 24 1.95 8.60 -10.03
N LEU A 25 1.18 9.30 -9.20
CA LEU A 25 0.62 8.75 -7.97
C LEU A 25 -0.85 8.40 -8.21
N ALA A 26 -1.23 7.16 -7.88
CA ALA A 26 -2.61 6.73 -7.92
C ALA A 26 -3.44 7.41 -6.81
N ALA A 27 -4.73 7.63 -7.10
CA ALA A 27 -5.72 8.11 -6.13
C ALA A 27 -7.02 7.28 -6.25
N PRO A 28 -7.67 6.92 -5.13
CA PRO A 28 -7.27 7.13 -3.74
C PRO A 28 -6.13 6.18 -3.31
N ARG A 29 -5.31 6.60 -2.36
CA ARG A 29 -4.20 5.80 -1.81
C ARG A 29 -4.14 5.93 -0.30
N GLY A 30 -3.68 4.89 0.39
CA GLY A 30 -3.48 4.92 1.84
C GLY A 30 -4.55 4.16 2.63
N TYR A 31 -4.94 4.73 3.77
CA TYR A 31 -5.82 4.12 4.76
C TYR A 31 -7.25 4.00 4.25
N CYS A 32 -7.87 2.85 4.48
CA CYS A 32 -9.31 2.71 4.37
C CYS A 32 -9.95 2.93 5.74
N ALA A 33 -11.25 3.18 5.76
CA ALA A 33 -12.03 3.37 6.98
C ALA A 33 -11.88 2.21 7.99
N GLY A 34 -11.58 1.00 7.52
CA GLY A 34 -11.32 -0.15 8.40
C GLY A 34 -9.98 -0.07 9.13
N VAL A 35 -8.92 0.38 8.44
CA VAL A 35 -7.58 0.54 9.02
C VAL A 35 -7.59 1.67 10.04
N GLU A 36 -8.25 2.78 9.72
CA GLU A 36 -8.42 3.94 10.62
C GLU A 36 -9.12 3.53 11.93
N ARG A 37 -10.29 2.91 11.85
CA ARG A 37 -11.04 2.44 13.04
C ARG A 37 -10.26 1.44 13.89
N ALA A 38 -9.44 0.59 13.25
CA ALA A 38 -8.66 -0.39 13.98
C ALA A 38 -7.60 0.30 14.85
N VAL A 39 -6.87 1.28 14.29
CA VAL A 39 -5.88 2.07 15.03
C VAL A 39 -6.55 2.84 16.17
N GLU A 40 -7.64 3.55 15.88
CA GLU A 40 -8.39 4.32 16.89
C GLU A 40 -8.86 3.45 18.07
N ALA A 41 -9.27 2.21 17.82
CA ALA A 41 -9.73 1.31 18.87
C ALA A 41 -8.61 0.97 19.88
N VAL A 42 -7.37 0.79 19.40
CA VAL A 42 -6.22 0.52 20.28
C VAL A 42 -5.78 1.78 21.01
N GLU A 43 -5.76 2.93 20.33
CA GLU A 43 -5.46 4.22 20.97
C GLU A 43 -6.47 4.55 22.07
N ALA A 44 -7.75 4.35 21.82
CA ALA A 44 -8.81 4.53 22.81
C ALA A 44 -8.67 3.55 23.98
N ALA A 45 -8.31 2.29 23.72
CA ALA A 45 -8.05 1.31 24.77
C ALA A 45 -6.85 1.71 25.64
N LEU A 46 -5.76 2.19 25.03
CA LEU A 46 -4.58 2.67 25.74
C LEU A 46 -4.90 3.91 26.59
N ALA A 47 -5.65 4.87 26.05
CA ALA A 47 -6.06 6.06 26.79
C ALA A 47 -6.95 5.74 27.99
N LYS A 48 -7.85 4.77 27.85
CA LYS A 48 -8.81 4.40 28.90
C LYS A 48 -8.22 3.49 29.98
N HIS A 49 -7.35 2.55 29.60
CA HIS A 49 -6.89 1.49 30.47
C HIS A 49 -5.41 1.59 30.86
N GLY A 50 -4.64 2.46 30.21
CA GLY A 50 -3.19 2.52 30.36
C GLY A 50 -2.49 1.32 29.72
N ALA A 51 -1.16 1.31 29.75
CA ALA A 51 -0.37 0.20 29.22
C ALA A 51 -0.21 -0.92 30.27
N PRO A 52 -0.13 -2.21 29.87
CA PRO A 52 -0.13 -2.72 28.49
C PRO A 52 -1.52 -3.10 27.94
N VAL A 53 -1.75 -2.79 26.66
CA VAL A 53 -2.89 -3.30 25.86
C VAL A 53 -2.38 -4.38 24.89
N TYR A 54 -2.99 -5.56 24.93
CA TYR A 54 -2.59 -6.69 24.07
C TYR A 54 -3.50 -6.81 22.86
N VAL A 55 -2.90 -6.91 21.68
CA VAL A 55 -3.60 -7.14 20.41
C VAL A 55 -3.30 -8.55 19.92
N ARG A 56 -4.34 -9.28 19.50
CA ARG A 56 -4.15 -10.60 18.90
C ARG A 56 -3.65 -10.44 17.46
N LYS A 57 -2.38 -10.78 17.24
CA LYS A 57 -1.63 -10.56 15.97
C LYS A 57 -1.41 -9.06 15.69
N GLN A 58 -0.91 -8.75 14.50
CA GLN A 58 -0.77 -7.37 14.02
C GLN A 58 -2.13 -6.78 13.71
N ILE A 59 -2.41 -5.56 14.21
CA ILE A 59 -3.68 -4.87 13.93
C ILE A 59 -3.77 -4.43 12.47
N VAL A 60 -2.64 -4.04 11.89
CA VAL A 60 -2.48 -3.75 10.46
C VAL A 60 -1.15 -4.33 9.98
N HIS A 61 -1.08 -4.75 8.71
CA HIS A 61 0.17 -5.25 8.13
C HIS A 61 1.03 -4.10 7.61
N ASN A 62 1.48 -3.27 8.53
CA ASN A 62 2.43 -2.20 8.24
C ASN A 62 3.45 -2.15 9.38
N LEU A 63 4.73 -2.04 9.05
CA LEU A 63 5.78 -2.00 10.07
C LEU A 63 5.81 -0.67 10.83
N HIS A 64 5.29 0.40 10.22
CA HIS A 64 5.34 1.75 10.78
C HIS A 64 4.05 2.18 11.50
N VAL A 65 3.10 1.26 11.70
CA VAL A 65 1.81 1.51 12.38
C VAL A 65 1.61 0.40 13.39
#